data_AF-A0A950VKI7-F1
#
_entry.id   AF-A0A950VKI7-F1
#
_cell.length_a   1.000
_cell.length_b   1.000
_cell.length_c   1.000
_cell.angle_alpha   90.00
_cell.angle_beta   90.00
_cell.angle_gamma   90.00
#
_symmetry.space_group_name_H-M   'P 1'
#
loop_
_entity.id
_entity.type
_entity.pdbx_description
1 polymer ?
#
loop_
_entity_poly.entity_id
_entity_poly.type
_entity_poly.pdbx_seq_one_letter_code
_entity_poly.pdbx_strand_id
1 'polypeptide(L)'
;PRTLKPFYMRANDDGRTVRAMDVLVPGVGEIIGGSQREERLDVLAQRMKEQNLNPEAYWWYLDLRRYGTVPHSGFGLGLERTLLFLTGLGNIRDVIPFPRTPGNAEF
;
A
#
# COMPACT_ATOMS: atom_id res chain seq x y z
N PRO A 1 2.05 -6.86 11.20
CA PRO A 1 1.29 -8.13 11.36
C PRO A 1 0.43 -8.43 10.13
N ARG A 2 0.25 -9.69 9.75
CA ARG A 2 -0.55 -10.10 8.57
C ARG A 2 -1.99 -9.58 8.63
N THR A 3 -2.61 -9.64 9.81
CA THR A 3 -4.01 -9.25 10.07
C THR A 3 -4.28 -7.76 9.89
N LEU A 4 -3.26 -6.91 10.01
CA LEU A 4 -3.36 -5.45 9.92
C LEU A 4 -2.94 -4.90 8.56
N LYS A 5 -2.52 -5.75 7.63
CA LYS A 5 -1.98 -5.32 6.34
C LYS A 5 -2.84 -5.86 5.18
N PRO A 6 -2.88 -5.16 4.03
CA PRO A 6 -3.71 -5.54 2.88
C PRO A 6 -3.49 -6.98 2.39
N PHE A 7 -4.53 -7.56 1.77
CA PHE A 7 -4.55 -8.92 1.23
C PHE A 7 -3.40 -9.22 0.26
N TYR A 8 -2.94 -8.24 -0.50
CA TYR A 8 -1.94 -8.40 -1.55
C TYR A 8 -0.50 -8.51 -1.04
N MET A 9 -0.23 -8.27 0.24
CA MET A 9 1.14 -8.35 0.78
C MET A 9 1.54 -9.81 1.01
N ARG A 10 2.71 -10.22 0.50
CA ARG A 10 3.18 -11.60 0.57
C ARG A 10 3.27 -12.07 2.02
N ALA A 11 2.61 -13.18 2.33
CA ALA A 11 2.70 -13.82 3.64
C ALA A 11 4.11 -14.41 3.84
N ASN A 12 4.69 -14.15 5.01
CA ASN A 12 5.93 -14.77 5.42
C ASN A 12 5.70 -16.23 5.84
N ASP A 13 6.78 -17.00 5.86
CA ASP A 13 6.75 -18.42 6.17
C ASP A 13 6.42 -18.67 7.66
N ASP A 14 6.49 -17.63 8.49
CA ASP A 14 6.06 -17.64 9.90
C ASP A 14 4.53 -17.68 10.08
N GLY A 15 3.76 -17.47 9.00
CA GLY A 15 2.30 -17.39 9.00
C GLY A 15 1.69 -16.19 9.74
N ARG A 16 2.51 -15.34 10.38
CA ARG A 16 2.08 -14.24 11.28
C ARG A 16 2.34 -12.87 10.68
N THR A 17 3.36 -12.76 9.82
CA THR A 17 3.81 -11.48 9.26
C THR A 17 3.72 -11.47 7.74
N VAL A 18 3.96 -10.30 7.16
CA VAL A 18 3.99 -10.09 5.70
C VAL A 18 5.27 -9.37 5.33
N ARG A 19 5.71 -9.51 4.08
CA ARG A 19 6.86 -8.77 3.52
C ARG A 19 6.50 -7.32 3.23
N ALA A 20 6.21 -6.56 4.26
CA ALA A 20 5.95 -5.13 4.21
C ALA A 20 7.19 -4.34 4.64
N MET A 21 7.29 -3.12 4.16
CA MET A 21 8.29 -2.14 4.58
C MET A 21 7.63 -0.75 4.62
N ASP A 22 8.02 0.04 5.61
CA ASP A 22 7.58 1.44 5.76
C ASP A 22 8.86 2.26 6.02
N VAL A 23 9.07 3.35 5.27
CA VAL A 23 10.24 4.25 5.42
C VAL A 23 9.81 5.47 6.22
N LEU A 24 10.45 5.66 7.37
CA LEU A 24 10.16 6.73 8.32
C LEU A 24 11.25 7.80 8.27
N VAL A 25 10.86 9.06 8.21
CA VAL A 25 11.77 10.22 8.30
C VAL A 25 11.43 11.11 9.49
N PRO A 26 12.41 11.87 10.01
CA PRO A 26 12.19 12.79 11.13
C PRO A 26 11.10 13.83 10.84
N GLY A 27 10.30 14.18 11.86
CA GLY A 27 9.26 15.20 11.80
C GLY A 27 7.98 14.77 11.07
N VAL A 28 8.09 14.17 9.89
CA VAL A 28 6.94 13.80 9.04
C VAL A 28 6.41 12.40 9.40
N GLY A 29 7.28 11.45 9.74
CA GLY A 29 6.92 10.04 9.93
C GLY A 29 7.05 9.25 8.62
N GLU A 30 6.08 8.40 8.30
CA GLU A 30 6.12 7.57 7.08
C GLU A 30 6.08 8.42 5.80
N ILE A 31 6.95 8.15 4.82
CA ILE A 31 6.90 8.77 3.48
C ILE A 31 6.75 7.75 2.35
N ILE A 32 7.24 6.53 2.56
CA ILE A 32 7.15 5.42 1.61
C ILE A 32 6.56 4.21 2.33
N GLY A 33 5.56 3.60 1.71
CA GLY A 33 5.01 2.31 2.14
C GLY A 33 5.09 1.32 0.98
N GLY A 34 5.54 0.10 1.25
CA GLY A 34 5.71 -0.91 0.22
C GLY A 34 5.64 -2.34 0.70
N SER A 35 5.63 -3.27 -0.25
CA SER A 35 5.67 -4.69 0.05
C SER A 35 6.08 -5.51 -1.17
N GLN A 36 6.58 -6.71 -0.90
CA GLN A 36 6.50 -7.78 -1.89
C GLN A 36 5.05 -8.22 -2.04
N ARG A 37 4.60 -8.43 -3.28
CA ARG A 37 3.24 -8.83 -3.58
C ARG A 37 3.11 -10.35 -3.46
N GLU A 38 1.97 -10.82 -2.99
CA GLU A 38 1.67 -12.25 -2.93
C GLU A 38 1.54 -12.79 -4.37
N GLU A 39 2.52 -13.57 -4.79
CA GLU A 39 2.65 -14.14 -6.13
C GLU A 39 1.94 -15.50 -6.25
N ARG A 40 1.65 -16.16 -5.14
CA ARG A 40 1.01 -17.48 -5.10
C ARG A 40 -0.51 -17.33 -5.10
N LEU A 41 -1.16 -17.85 -6.14
CA LEU A 41 -2.58 -17.64 -6.39
C LEU A 41 -3.48 -18.16 -5.27
N ASP A 42 -3.19 -19.35 -4.76
CA ASP A 42 -3.91 -20.01 -3.68
C ASP A 42 -3.85 -19.20 -2.38
N VAL A 43 -2.64 -18.74 -2.00
CA VAL A 43 -2.43 -17.90 -0.82
C VAL A 43 -3.15 -16.57 -0.98
N LEU A 44 -3.04 -15.93 -2.15
CA LEU A 44 -3.72 -14.67 -2.45
C LEU A 44 -5.24 -14.80 -2.36
N ALA A 45 -5.82 -15.84 -2.96
CA ALA A 45 -7.26 -16.09 -2.92
C ALA A 45 -7.76 -16.36 -1.50
N GLN A 46 -6.99 -17.10 -0.70
CA GLN A 46 -7.30 -17.32 0.71
C GLN A 46 -7.27 -16.01 1.51
N ARG A 47 -6.25 -15.17 1.27
CA ARG A 47 -6.13 -13.84 1.87
C ARG A 47 -7.27 -12.89 1.52
N MET A 48 -7.80 -12.97 0.29
CA MET A 48 -8.97 -12.20 -0.12
C MET A 48 -10.23 -12.63 0.64
N LYS A 49 -10.44 -13.94 0.80
CA LYS A 49 -11.56 -14.48 1.60
C LYS A 49 -11.48 -14.05 3.06
N GLU A 50 -10.29 -14.11 3.67
CA GLU A 50 -10.06 -13.65 5.05
C GLU A 50 -10.43 -12.16 5.27
N GLN A 51 -10.36 -11.34 4.23
CA GLN A 51 -10.69 -9.91 4.26
C GLN A 51 -12.06 -9.60 3.62
N ASN A 52 -12.90 -10.61 3.38
CA ASN A 52 -14.24 -10.47 2.81
C ASN A 52 -14.25 -9.77 1.43
N LEU A 53 -13.24 -10.00 0.60
CA LEU A 53 -13.18 -9.48 -0.77
C LEU A 53 -13.79 -10.50 -1.74
N ASN A 54 -14.59 -10.03 -2.70
CA ASN A 54 -15.13 -10.86 -3.78
C ASN A 54 -14.05 -11.16 -4.85
N PRO A 55 -13.54 -12.39 -4.99
CA PRO A 55 -12.47 -12.71 -5.95
C PRO A 55 -12.87 -12.47 -7.41
N GLU A 56 -14.16 -12.59 -7.76
CA GLU A 56 -14.64 -12.40 -9.13
C GLU A 56 -14.47 -10.95 -9.60
N ALA A 57 -14.60 -9.98 -8.70
CA ALA A 57 -14.38 -8.56 -9.02
C ALA A 57 -12.89 -8.25 -9.35
N TYR A 58 -11.99 -9.16 -8.97
CA TYR A 58 -10.54 -9.05 -9.16
C TYR A 58 -10.01 -10.13 -10.12
N TRP A 59 -10.87 -10.71 -10.97
CA TRP A 59 -10.49 -11.80 -11.89
C TRP A 59 -9.18 -11.49 -12.65
N TRP A 60 -9.06 -10.27 -13.18
CA TRP A 60 -7.90 -9.81 -13.94
C TRP A 60 -6.64 -9.70 -13.07
N TYR A 61 -6.78 -9.36 -11.79
CA TYR A 61 -5.67 -9.27 -10.85
C TYR A 61 -5.15 -10.66 -10.42
N LEU A 62 -6.06 -11.63 -10.33
CA LEU A 62 -5.74 -13.03 -10.08
C LEU A 62 -5.07 -13.68 -11.30
N ASP A 63 -5.47 -13.29 -12.52
CA ASP A 63 -4.86 -13.78 -13.76
C ASP A 63 -3.38 -13.43 -13.87
N LEU A 64 -2.94 -12.32 -13.27
CA LEU A 64 -1.52 -11.98 -13.13
C LEU A 64 -0.71 -13.07 -12.40
N ARG A 65 -1.36 -13.92 -11.61
CA ARG A 65 -0.73 -15.07 -10.92
C ARG A 65 -0.87 -16.39 -11.69
N ARG A 66 -1.75 -16.46 -12.69
CA ARG A 66 -2.01 -17.66 -13.49
C ARG A 66 -1.07 -17.77 -14.69
N TYR A 67 -0.76 -16.65 -15.33
CA TYR A 67 -0.03 -16.62 -16.60
C TYR A 67 1.40 -16.10 -16.43
N GLY A 68 2.31 -16.96 -15.96
CA GLY A 68 3.73 -16.62 -15.81
C GLY A 68 4.03 -15.67 -14.65
N THR A 69 3.47 -15.96 -13.47
CA THR A 69 3.71 -15.18 -12.24
C THR A 69 5.20 -15.11 -11.88
N VAL A 70 5.59 -14.04 -11.21
CA VAL A 70 6.98 -13.83 -10.74
C VAL A 70 6.98 -13.24 -9.34
N PRO A 71 8.05 -13.42 -8.55
CA PRO A 71 8.28 -12.60 -7.37
C PRO A 71 8.42 -11.13 -7.78
N HIS A 72 7.55 -10.26 -7.28
CA HIS A 72 7.56 -8.83 -7.59
C HIS A 72 7.23 -7.98 -6.36
N SER A 73 7.81 -6.79 -6.32
CA SER A 73 7.69 -5.84 -5.21
C SER A 73 7.42 -4.44 -5.75
N GLY A 74 6.82 -3.59 -4.92
CA GLY A 74 6.65 -2.18 -5.25
C GLY A 74 6.31 -1.37 -4.01
N PHE A 75 6.27 -0.05 -4.19
CA PHE A 75 6.00 0.91 -3.13
C PHE A 75 5.20 2.09 -3.66
N GLY A 76 4.61 2.85 -2.74
CA GLY A 76 4.03 4.17 -3.01
C GLY A 76 4.80 5.23 -2.22
N LEU A 77 4.93 6.42 -2.81
CA LEU A 77 5.54 7.60 -2.20
C LEU A 77 4.46 8.68 -2.07
N GLY A 78 4.28 9.22 -0.87
CA GLY A 78 3.41 10.39 -0.67
C GLY A 78 4.10 11.66 -1.15
N LEU A 79 3.68 12.20 -2.30
CA LEU A 79 4.32 13.38 -2.91
C LEU A 79 4.26 14.58 -1.97
N GLU A 80 3.09 14.91 -1.42
CA GLU A 80 2.91 16.06 -0.53
C GLU A 80 3.70 15.89 0.77
N ARG A 81 3.78 14.66 1.32
CA ARG A 81 4.61 14.38 2.50
C ARG A 81 6.10 14.53 2.21
N THR A 82 6.52 14.18 1.00
CA THR A 82 7.89 14.41 0.53
C THR A 82 8.19 15.89 0.40
N LEU A 83 7.27 16.67 -0.18
CA LEU A 83 7.41 18.13 -0.26
C LEU A 83 7.42 18.77 1.13
N LEU A 84 6.60 18.30 2.06
CA LEU A 84 6.58 18.77 3.45
C LEU A 84 7.96 18.55 4.11
N PHE A 85 8.55 17.36 3.91
CA PHE A 85 9.89 17.06 4.41
C PHE A 85 10.98 17.95 3.78
N LEU A 86 10.93 18.14 2.45
CA LEU A 86 11.95 18.91 1.72
C LEU A 86 11.87 20.42 1.97
N THR A 87 10.66 20.95 2.16
CA THR A 87 10.42 22.40 2.34
C THR A 87 10.46 22.83 3.80
N GLY A 88 10.28 21.89 4.75
CA GLY A 88 10.19 22.19 6.18
C GLY A 88 8.86 22.83 6.60
N LEU A 89 7.85 22.86 5.72
CA LEU A 89 6.53 23.37 6.04
C LEU A 89 5.82 22.49 7.09
N GLY A 90 4.97 23.09 7.91
CA GLY A 90 4.30 22.38 9.01
C GLY A 90 2.95 21.73 8.64
N ASN A 91 2.33 22.15 7.54
CA ASN A 91 0.99 21.71 7.14
C ASN A 91 0.97 21.17 5.71
N ILE A 92 0.36 20.00 5.53
CA ILE A 92 0.24 19.35 4.21
C ILE A 92 -0.59 20.16 3.20
N ARG A 93 -1.39 21.12 3.69
CA ARG A 93 -2.18 22.03 2.85
C ARG A 93 -1.31 23.06 2.11
N ASP A 94 -0.12 23.35 2.64
CA ASP A 94 0.75 24.41 2.11
C ASP A 94 1.68 23.89 0.98
N VAL A 95 1.67 22.57 0.75
CA VAL A 95 2.51 21.89 -0.25
C VAL A 95 1.72 21.43 -1.48
N ILE A 96 0.45 21.82 -1.57
CA ILE A 96 -0.41 21.60 -2.74
C ILE A 96 -1.17 22.91 -3.05
N PRO A 97 -1.31 23.33 -4.32
CA PRO A 97 -1.91 24.63 -4.64
C PRO A 97 -3.33 24.84 -4.09
N PHE A 98 -4.18 23.82 -4.24
CA PHE A 98 -5.60 23.88 -3.85
C PHE A 98 -5.95 22.61 -3.06
N PRO A 99 -5.72 22.58 -1.74
CA PRO A 99 -5.94 21.38 -0.93
C PRO A 99 -7.41 20.97 -0.92
N ARG A 100 -7.67 19.67 -0.79
CA ARG A 100 -9.01 19.11 -0.62
C ARG A 100 -9.10 18.45 0.75
N THR A 101 -10.02 18.93 1.58
CA THR A 101 -10.25 18.42 2.94
C THR A 101 -11.74 18.36 3.24
N PRO A 102 -12.21 17.61 4.25
CA PRO A 102 -13.62 17.58 4.60
C PRO A 102 -14.23 18.99 4.71
N GLY A 103 -15.34 19.22 4.00
CA GLY A 103 -16.01 20.52 3.92
C GLY A 103 -15.32 21.60 3.07
N ASN A 104 -14.22 21.30 2.36
CA ASN A 104 -13.47 22.29 1.57
C ASN A 104 -13.09 21.72 0.20
N ALA A 105 -13.62 22.35 -0.86
CA ALA A 105 -13.35 22.00 -2.26
C ALA A 105 -13.16 23.21 -3.18
N GLU A 106 -12.97 24.40 -2.60
CA GLU A 106 -12.66 25.65 -3.32
C GLU A 106 -11.21 25.69 -3.81
N PHE A 107 -10.84 26.70 -4.58
CA PHE A 107 -9.45 26.96 -4.96
C PHE A 107 -8.68 27.48 -3.75
#